data_AF-A0A0G4IHK9-F1
#
_entry.id   AF-A0A0G4IHK9-F1
#
_cell.length_a   1.000
_cell.length_b   1.000
_cell.length_c   1.000
_cell.angle_alpha   90.00
_cell.angle_beta   90.00
_cell.angle_gamma   90.00
#
_symmetry.space_group_name_H-M   'P 1'
#
loop_
_entity.id
_entity.type
_entity.pdbx_description
1 polymer ?
#
loop_
_entity_poly.entity_id
_entity_poly.type
_entity_poly.pdbx_seq_one_letter_code
_entity_poly.pdbx_strand_id
1 'polypeptide(L)'
;MQHAPAAPLSVYSWYDATAKFGLFGAHRVCVMDFLSQRRQPWKQVAFRTHYGRYLCAEDNGTYVADRSVAGPWEYFQVVDVDGDDVVALRNRHGLFVGVGRNGRLTSFEDAGVDAQWWLEDAYQHPGMHTLRSRRTSKFLCTASANEAPVVDRDAVGEWERLRLEVVPITVRTQDDKSIWPWEKYELVELTPGAGTDGGIVAFKTEGARYLGTDSNGKIDSMSTIVGLDQEWIMRPGPIEPLYTFQNERTKKFLSLPSRHDVLIANRDAPSVTETFTVQPAV
;
A
#
# COMPACT_ATOMS: atom_id res chain seq x y z
N MET A 1 -21.89 -51.10 26.02
CA MET A 1 -21.84 -50.55 24.65
C MET A 1 -23.08 -49.72 24.44
N GLN A 2 -22.97 -48.40 24.51
CA GLN A 2 -24.00 -47.48 24.05
C GLN A 2 -23.28 -46.34 23.31
N HIS A 3 -23.81 -46.06 22.12
CA HIS A 3 -23.25 -45.24 21.06
C HIS A 3 -23.22 -43.75 21.44
N ALA A 4 -22.09 -43.08 21.19
CA ALA A 4 -22.01 -41.63 21.12
C ALA A 4 -22.54 -41.14 19.76
N PRO A 5 -23.37 -40.09 19.70
CA PRO A 5 -23.70 -39.42 18.45
C PRO A 5 -22.63 -38.39 18.04
N ALA A 6 -22.53 -38.19 16.72
CA ALA A 6 -21.55 -37.41 16.00
C ALA A 6 -21.56 -35.90 16.30
N ALA A 7 -20.38 -35.28 16.16
CA ALA A 7 -20.14 -33.85 16.26
C ALA A 7 -20.75 -33.05 15.09
N PRO A 8 -21.13 -31.78 15.33
CA PRO A 8 -21.13 -30.74 14.30
C PRO A 8 -20.00 -29.71 14.50
N LEU A 9 -19.78 -28.97 13.42
CA LEU A 9 -18.62 -28.20 13.00
C LEU A 9 -18.34 -26.91 13.77
N SER A 10 -17.08 -26.48 13.60
CA SER A 10 -16.53 -25.11 13.63
C SER A 10 -16.61 -24.34 14.95
N VAL A 11 -15.51 -24.39 15.69
CA VAL A 11 -15.07 -23.28 16.52
C VAL A 11 -13.62 -23.00 16.12
N TYR A 12 -13.41 -21.99 15.26
CA TYR A 12 -12.13 -21.28 15.21
C TYR A 12 -12.00 -20.56 16.56
N SER A 13 -11.50 -21.27 17.56
CA SER A 13 -11.15 -20.67 18.84
C SER A 13 -9.85 -19.92 18.63
N TRP A 14 -9.93 -18.60 18.70
CA TRP A 14 -8.79 -17.73 18.96
C TRP A 14 -8.13 -18.18 20.26
N TYR A 15 -7.09 -19.00 20.14
CA TYR A 15 -6.19 -19.32 21.23
C TYR A 15 -4.76 -19.10 20.76
N ASP A 16 -4.17 -18.10 21.42
CA ASP A 16 -2.75 -17.99 21.72
C ASP A 16 -1.81 -17.35 20.69
N ALA A 17 -1.99 -16.04 20.47
CA ALA A 17 -0.98 -15.18 19.84
C ALA A 17 -0.01 -14.52 20.85
N THR A 18 0.11 -15.05 22.07
CA THR A 18 0.99 -14.45 23.11
C THR A 18 2.04 -15.39 23.69
N ALA A 19 2.05 -16.68 23.34
CA ALA A 19 2.96 -17.64 23.97
C ALA A 19 4.01 -18.26 23.03
N LYS A 20 4.70 -17.46 22.21
CA LYS A 20 6.04 -17.81 21.63
C LYS A 20 6.97 -16.60 21.40
N PHE A 21 6.78 -15.50 22.12
CA PHE A 21 7.75 -14.39 22.13
C PHE A 21 8.61 -14.44 23.39
N GLY A 22 9.43 -15.50 23.48
CA GLY A 22 10.57 -15.52 24.39
C GLY A 22 11.73 -14.74 23.77
N LEU A 23 12.11 -13.64 24.42
CA LEU A 23 13.42 -12.98 24.29
C LEU A 23 13.82 -12.44 22.90
N PHE A 24 13.00 -11.60 22.27
CA PHE A 24 13.53 -10.58 21.34
C PHE A 24 12.72 -9.29 21.49
N GLY A 25 13.38 -8.26 22.02
CA GLY A 25 12.76 -6.97 22.32
C GLY A 25 12.31 -6.21 21.06
N ALA A 26 11.10 -5.68 21.12
CA ALA A 26 10.67 -4.39 20.58
C ALA A 26 11.24 -3.89 19.22
N HIS A 27 11.37 -4.72 18.18
CA HIS A 27 11.75 -4.26 16.82
C HIS A 27 11.17 -5.13 15.69
N ARG A 28 9.85 -5.40 15.65
CA ARG A 28 9.22 -6.15 14.54
C ARG A 28 8.05 -5.45 13.86
N VAL A 29 8.07 -4.12 13.80
CA VAL A 29 6.93 -3.31 13.27
C VAL A 29 7.13 -2.82 11.82
N CYS A 30 8.29 -2.97 11.16
CA CYS A 30 8.50 -2.22 9.91
C CYS A 30 8.09 -2.94 8.61
N VAL A 31 8.37 -4.24 8.45
CA VAL A 31 8.02 -4.96 7.21
C VAL A 31 6.77 -5.81 7.37
N MET A 32 6.62 -6.54 8.48
CA MET A 32 5.48 -7.46 8.67
C MET A 32 4.10 -6.77 8.71
N ASP A 33 4.00 -5.53 9.19
CA ASP A 33 2.74 -4.77 9.18
C ASP A 33 2.37 -4.29 7.77
N PHE A 34 3.34 -3.79 6.98
CA PHE A 34 3.15 -3.48 5.55
C PHE A 34 2.80 -4.74 4.75
N LEU A 35 3.42 -5.85 5.13
CA LEU A 35 3.19 -7.17 4.63
C LEU A 35 1.92 -7.86 5.22
N SER A 36 1.18 -7.26 6.14
CA SER A 36 -0.17 -7.77 6.48
C SER A 36 -1.24 -7.22 5.53
N GLN A 37 -0.87 -6.22 4.71
CA GLN A 37 -1.77 -5.38 3.92
C GLN A 37 -1.71 -5.68 2.40
N ARG A 38 -1.18 -6.86 2.04
CA ARG A 38 -0.60 -7.25 0.74
C ARG A 38 -1.56 -7.46 -0.44
N ARG A 39 -2.88 -7.22 -0.28
CA ARG A 39 -3.88 -7.44 -1.35
C ARG A 39 -4.46 -6.15 -1.95
N GLN A 40 -3.93 -4.99 -1.58
CA GLN A 40 -4.50 -3.70 -1.96
C GLN A 40 -3.78 -3.08 -3.17
N PRO A 41 -4.39 -3.02 -4.37
CA PRO A 41 -3.68 -2.60 -5.58
C PRO A 41 -3.25 -1.13 -5.61
N TRP A 42 -3.82 -0.30 -4.75
CA TRP A 42 -3.51 1.14 -4.67
C TRP A 42 -2.33 1.45 -3.75
N LYS A 43 -1.83 0.49 -2.96
CA LYS A 43 -0.64 0.71 -2.13
C LYS A 43 0.61 0.67 -2.98
N GLN A 44 1.29 1.81 -3.01
CA GLN A 44 2.55 1.96 -3.73
C GLN A 44 3.63 2.45 -2.78
N VAL A 45 4.86 2.16 -3.15
CA VAL A 45 6.06 2.52 -2.42
C VAL A 45 7.04 3.20 -3.36
N ALA A 46 7.80 4.13 -2.81
CA ALA A 46 8.98 4.68 -3.45
C ALA A 46 10.22 4.14 -2.74
N PHE A 47 11.21 3.70 -3.52
CA PHE A 47 12.49 3.22 -2.99
C PHE A 47 13.48 4.36 -2.98
N ARG A 48 13.81 4.86 -1.78
CA ARG A 48 14.80 5.91 -1.60
C ARG A 48 16.16 5.33 -1.24
N THR A 49 17.15 5.62 -2.07
CA THR A 49 18.54 5.20 -1.90
C THR A 49 19.22 5.90 -0.72
N HIS A 50 20.39 5.40 -0.34
CA HIS A 50 21.25 6.02 0.67
C HIS A 50 21.57 7.50 0.37
N TYR A 51 21.68 7.87 -0.91
CA TYR A 51 21.93 9.25 -1.35
C TYR A 51 20.67 10.15 -1.32
N GLY A 52 19.55 9.62 -0.83
CA GLY A 52 18.28 10.33 -0.79
C GLY A 52 17.61 10.48 -2.16
N ARG A 53 18.05 9.73 -3.17
CA ARG A 53 17.44 9.70 -4.51
C ARG A 53 16.50 8.51 -4.68
N TYR A 54 15.52 8.61 -5.58
CA TYR A 54 14.52 7.57 -5.78
C TYR A 54 14.82 6.70 -7.01
N LEU A 55 14.58 5.40 -6.87
CA LEU A 55 14.54 4.45 -7.99
C LEU A 55 13.41 4.84 -8.96
N CYS A 56 13.71 4.91 -10.24
CA CYS A 56 12.81 5.35 -11.30
C CYS A 56 12.78 4.30 -12.42
N ALA A 57 11.58 3.92 -12.86
CA ALA A 57 11.35 3.14 -14.06
C ALA A 57 11.04 4.07 -15.23
N GLU A 58 12.00 4.22 -16.14
CA GLU A 58 11.90 5.12 -17.29
C GLU A 58 11.02 4.53 -18.40
N ASP A 59 10.41 5.41 -19.21
CA ASP A 59 9.57 5.02 -20.35
C ASP A 59 10.32 4.14 -21.38
N ASN A 60 11.64 4.27 -21.47
CA ASN A 60 12.49 3.47 -22.37
C ASN A 60 12.85 2.08 -21.81
N GLY A 61 12.28 1.68 -20.67
CA GLY A 61 12.53 0.40 -20.01
C GLY A 61 13.82 0.32 -19.19
N THR A 62 14.55 1.44 -19.05
CA THR A 62 15.73 1.51 -18.18
C THR A 62 15.35 1.89 -16.76
N TYR A 63 16.27 1.62 -15.82
CA TYR A 63 16.13 1.99 -14.42
C TYR A 63 17.28 2.91 -14.02
N VAL A 64 16.93 3.99 -13.33
CA VAL A 64 17.88 4.95 -12.75
C VAL A 64 17.52 5.20 -11.28
N ALA A 65 18.43 5.78 -10.50
CA ALA A 65 18.19 6.10 -9.10
C ALA A 65 18.67 7.51 -8.75
N ASP A 66 18.18 8.50 -9.50
CA ASP A 66 18.71 9.86 -9.52
C ASP A 66 17.64 10.94 -9.22
N ARG A 67 16.38 10.57 -8.97
CA ARG A 67 15.31 11.55 -8.75
C ARG A 67 15.34 12.10 -7.34
N SER A 68 15.18 13.41 -7.17
CA SER A 68 15.14 14.08 -5.86
C SER A 68 13.75 14.06 -5.20
N VAL A 69 12.70 13.83 -5.99
CA VAL A 69 11.31 13.76 -5.56
C VAL A 69 10.70 12.52 -6.20
N ALA A 70 9.91 11.77 -5.44
CA ALA A 70 9.18 10.62 -5.96
C ALA A 70 7.89 11.09 -6.64
N GLY A 71 7.71 10.70 -7.91
CA GLY A 71 6.52 10.86 -8.71
C GLY A 71 6.07 9.53 -9.32
N PRO A 72 5.18 9.55 -10.32
CA PRO A 72 4.59 8.34 -10.88
C PRO A 72 5.59 7.30 -11.39
N TRP A 73 6.80 7.70 -11.78
CA TRP A 73 7.84 6.83 -12.31
C TRP A 73 8.67 6.15 -11.22
N GLU A 74 8.62 6.69 -10.00
CA GLU A 74 9.32 6.19 -8.82
C GLU A 74 8.40 5.34 -7.93
N TYR A 75 7.12 5.24 -8.29
CA TYR A 75 6.14 4.48 -7.55
C TYR A 75 6.05 3.05 -8.06
N PHE A 76 6.09 2.11 -7.12
CA PHE A 76 6.02 0.68 -7.38
C PHE A 76 4.94 0.07 -6.51
N GLN A 77 4.12 -0.79 -7.10
CA GLN A 77 3.20 -1.63 -6.36
C GLN A 77 3.95 -2.89 -5.89
N VAL A 78 3.85 -3.23 -4.60
CA VAL A 78 4.35 -4.50 -4.08
C VAL A 78 3.24 -5.54 -4.24
N VAL A 79 3.56 -6.64 -4.93
CA VAL A 79 2.62 -7.71 -5.28
C VAL A 79 3.07 -9.00 -4.65
N ASP A 80 2.15 -9.72 -3.99
CA ASP A 80 2.45 -11.02 -3.40
C ASP A 80 2.69 -12.09 -4.46
N VAL A 81 3.68 -12.93 -4.18
CA VAL A 81 3.96 -14.12 -4.97
C VAL A 81 4.07 -15.33 -4.04
N ASP A 82 3.17 -16.30 -4.22
CA ASP A 82 3.25 -17.66 -3.69
C ASP A 82 3.40 -17.84 -2.16
N GLY A 83 3.05 -16.84 -1.32
CA GLY A 83 2.89 -17.02 0.13
C GLY A 83 4.17 -17.21 0.96
N ASP A 84 5.34 -17.32 0.31
CA ASP A 84 6.65 -17.58 0.92
C ASP A 84 7.43 -16.30 1.28
N ASP A 85 6.76 -15.20 1.67
CA ASP A 85 7.38 -13.88 1.92
C ASP A 85 8.19 -13.29 0.74
N VAL A 86 7.98 -13.83 -0.48
CA VAL A 86 8.50 -13.32 -1.74
C VAL A 86 7.49 -12.36 -2.34
N VAL A 87 7.99 -11.27 -2.91
CA VAL A 87 7.18 -10.26 -3.59
C VAL A 87 7.66 -10.06 -5.03
N ALA A 88 6.77 -9.54 -5.87
CA ALA A 88 7.13 -8.90 -7.12
C ALA A 88 6.86 -7.40 -7.00
N LEU A 89 7.62 -6.60 -7.76
CA LEU A 89 7.42 -5.15 -7.80
C LEU A 89 6.84 -4.81 -9.16
N ARG A 90 5.68 -4.18 -9.21
CA ARG A 90 5.06 -3.73 -10.46
C ARG A 90 5.27 -2.22 -10.62
N ASN A 91 5.87 -1.82 -11.74
CA ASN A 91 6.07 -0.41 -12.06
C ASN A 91 4.80 0.21 -12.68
N ARG A 92 4.83 1.53 -12.92
CA ARG A 92 3.71 2.26 -13.55
C ARG A 92 3.29 1.76 -14.93
N HIS A 93 4.17 1.06 -15.64
CA HIS A 93 3.89 0.49 -16.96
C HIS A 93 3.12 -0.82 -16.87
N GLY A 94 2.79 -1.27 -15.65
CA GLY A 94 2.13 -2.53 -15.40
C GLY A 94 3.05 -3.74 -15.53
N LEU A 95 4.36 -3.54 -15.63
CA LEU A 95 5.38 -4.58 -15.78
C LEU A 95 6.06 -4.86 -14.45
N PHE A 96 6.54 -6.09 -14.27
CA PHE A 96 7.25 -6.51 -13.08
C PHE A 96 8.74 -6.24 -13.18
N VAL A 97 9.31 -5.60 -12.16
CA VAL A 97 10.73 -5.29 -12.05
C VAL A 97 11.49 -6.55 -11.65
N GLY A 98 12.54 -6.89 -12.40
CA GLY A 98 13.36 -8.06 -12.16
C GLY A 98 14.80 -7.88 -12.59
N VAL A 99 15.52 -8.99 -12.67
CA VAL A 99 16.95 -9.01 -13.04
C VAL A 99 17.13 -9.60 -14.43
N GLY A 100 17.63 -8.78 -15.35
CA GLY A 100 18.01 -9.21 -16.70
C GLY A 100 19.29 -10.06 -16.69
N ARG A 101 19.57 -10.73 -17.82
CA ARG A 101 20.76 -11.60 -17.97
C ARG A 101 22.10 -10.88 -17.78
N ASN A 102 22.11 -9.55 -17.91
CA ASN A 102 23.28 -8.69 -17.71
C ASN A 102 23.44 -8.23 -16.24
N GLY A 103 22.63 -8.74 -15.31
CA GLY A 103 22.67 -8.36 -13.90
C GLY A 103 22.10 -6.97 -13.60
N ARG A 104 21.43 -6.34 -14.56
CA ARG A 104 20.74 -5.05 -14.37
C ARG A 104 19.25 -5.24 -14.17
N LEU A 105 18.59 -4.21 -13.66
CA LEU A 105 17.13 -4.19 -13.61
C LEU A 105 16.51 -4.22 -15.01
N THR A 106 15.42 -4.96 -15.17
CA THR A 106 14.67 -5.12 -16.42
C THR A 106 13.20 -5.36 -16.07
N SER A 107 12.30 -5.02 -16.99
CA SER A 107 10.86 -5.26 -16.85
C SER A 107 10.41 -6.56 -17.51
N PHE A 108 9.48 -7.27 -16.87
CA PHE A 108 8.88 -8.52 -17.30
C PHE A 108 7.35 -8.40 -17.33
N GLU A 109 6.68 -9.16 -18.20
CA GLU A 109 5.21 -9.16 -18.30
C GLU A 109 4.53 -9.92 -17.15
N ASP A 110 5.24 -10.89 -16.55
CA ASP A 110 4.77 -11.70 -15.44
C ASP A 110 5.71 -11.64 -14.23
N ALA A 111 5.18 -12.06 -13.08
CA ALA A 111 5.90 -12.15 -11.82
C ALA A 111 6.69 -13.48 -11.72
N GLY A 112 7.32 -13.94 -12.79
CA GLY A 112 8.18 -15.13 -12.77
C GLY A 112 9.41 -14.95 -11.87
N VAL A 113 10.19 -16.02 -11.69
CA VAL A 113 11.34 -16.05 -10.75
C VAL A 113 12.36 -14.91 -10.96
N ASP A 114 12.43 -14.37 -12.17
CA ASP A 114 13.34 -13.28 -12.55
C ASP A 114 12.90 -11.92 -12.00
N ALA A 115 11.60 -11.76 -11.75
CA ALA A 115 10.95 -10.55 -11.24
C ALA A 115 10.53 -10.66 -9.76
N GLN A 116 11.05 -11.67 -9.07
CA GLN A 116 10.73 -11.95 -7.67
C GLN A 116 11.87 -11.56 -6.74
N TRP A 117 11.49 -11.03 -5.58
CA TRP A 117 12.39 -10.41 -4.61
C TRP A 117 12.05 -10.87 -3.19
N TRP A 118 13.09 -11.06 -2.40
CA TRP A 118 12.99 -10.95 -0.96
C TRP A 118 13.11 -9.47 -0.60
N LEU A 119 12.02 -8.89 -0.09
CA LEU A 119 12.00 -7.53 0.47
C LEU A 119 12.09 -7.64 1.99
N GLU A 120 13.27 -7.37 2.54
CA GLU A 120 13.60 -7.69 3.93
C GLU A 120 14.05 -6.43 4.69
N ASP A 121 13.81 -6.39 6.01
CA ASP A 121 14.43 -5.40 6.88
C ASP A 121 15.95 -5.55 6.87
N ALA A 122 16.69 -4.45 6.71
CA ALA A 122 18.13 -4.44 6.79
C ALA A 122 18.56 -4.62 8.26
N TYR A 123 19.19 -5.76 8.57
CA TYR A 123 19.66 -6.09 9.92
C TYR A 123 20.52 -4.95 10.50
N GLN A 124 20.27 -4.58 11.76
CA GLN A 124 20.91 -3.47 12.49
C GLN A 124 20.68 -2.05 11.91
N HIS A 125 19.83 -1.89 10.89
CA HIS A 125 19.48 -0.59 10.30
C HIS A 125 17.95 -0.39 10.27
N PRO A 126 17.34 -0.02 11.41
CA PRO A 126 15.88 0.15 11.50
C PRO A 126 15.32 1.10 10.43
N GLY A 127 14.22 0.69 9.77
CA GLY A 127 13.55 1.47 8.72
C GLY A 127 14.25 1.43 7.35
N MET A 128 15.35 0.68 7.22
CA MET A 128 15.99 0.39 5.95
C MET A 128 15.67 -1.03 5.51
N HIS A 129 15.61 -1.22 4.20
CA HIS A 129 15.16 -2.44 3.55
C HIS A 129 16.16 -2.87 2.49
N THR A 130 16.15 -4.15 2.16
CA THR A 130 16.95 -4.72 1.07
C THR A 130 16.05 -5.39 0.05
N LEU A 131 16.52 -5.46 -1.19
CA LEU A 131 15.89 -6.23 -2.26
C LEU A 131 16.89 -7.28 -2.74
N ARG A 132 16.64 -8.55 -2.39
CA ARG A 132 17.45 -9.69 -2.83
C ARG A 132 16.72 -10.46 -3.91
N SER A 133 17.33 -10.59 -5.08
CA SER A 133 16.72 -11.30 -6.21
C SER A 133 16.54 -12.78 -5.89
N ARG A 134 15.33 -13.32 -6.14
CA ARG A 134 15.08 -14.77 -6.00
C ARG A 134 15.90 -15.58 -7.01
N ARG A 135 16.10 -15.05 -8.22
CA ARG A 135 16.87 -15.71 -9.29
C ARG A 135 18.36 -15.83 -8.96
N THR A 136 19.00 -14.72 -8.55
CA THR A 136 20.46 -14.66 -8.44
C THR A 136 20.98 -14.72 -7.00
N SER A 137 20.09 -14.57 -6.00
CA SER A 137 20.45 -14.38 -4.59
C SER A 137 21.33 -13.16 -4.31
N LYS A 138 21.49 -12.25 -5.29
CA LYS A 138 22.25 -11.01 -5.13
C LYS A 138 21.34 -9.87 -4.69
N PHE A 139 21.91 -8.89 -3.99
CA PHE A 139 21.21 -7.68 -3.57
C PHE A 139 21.26 -6.59 -4.65
N LEU A 140 20.17 -5.84 -4.77
CA LEU A 140 20.10 -4.60 -5.52
C LEU A 140 21.05 -3.57 -4.89
N CYS A 141 21.92 -3.00 -5.71
CA CYS A 141 22.90 -2.00 -5.37
C CYS A 141 22.62 -0.69 -6.10
N THR A 142 22.66 0.40 -5.34
CA THR A 142 22.55 1.78 -5.83
C THR A 142 23.83 2.54 -5.49
N ALA A 143 24.95 2.10 -6.10
CA ALA A 143 26.29 2.55 -5.76
C ALA A 143 26.50 4.07 -5.86
N SER A 144 25.81 4.73 -6.80
CA SER A 144 25.79 6.18 -6.92
C SER A 144 24.46 6.69 -7.48
N ALA A 145 24.20 7.98 -7.29
CA ALA A 145 23.07 8.67 -7.90
C ALA A 145 23.20 8.85 -9.43
N ASN A 146 24.37 8.57 -10.02
CA ASN A 146 24.65 8.84 -11.44
C ASN A 146 24.83 7.55 -12.25
N GLU A 147 24.72 6.40 -11.62
CA GLU A 147 24.86 5.10 -12.26
C GLU A 147 23.55 4.33 -12.14
N ALA A 148 23.18 3.62 -13.22
CA ALA A 148 21.99 2.80 -13.19
C ALA A 148 22.16 1.65 -12.18
N PRO A 149 21.12 1.30 -11.39
CA PRO A 149 21.20 0.23 -10.40
C PRO A 149 21.62 -1.12 -10.99
N VAL A 150 22.30 -1.92 -10.18
CA VAL A 150 22.80 -3.26 -10.55
C VAL A 150 22.48 -4.28 -9.45
N VAL A 151 22.43 -5.56 -9.79
CA VAL A 151 22.02 -6.63 -8.88
C VAL A 151 23.11 -7.71 -8.84
N ASP A 152 24.17 -7.42 -8.10
CA ASP A 152 25.42 -8.20 -8.15
C ASP A 152 26.09 -8.37 -6.79
N ARG A 153 25.54 -7.81 -5.72
CA ARG A 153 26.16 -7.83 -4.39
C ARG A 153 25.82 -9.10 -3.62
N ASP A 154 26.84 -9.68 -2.97
CA ASP A 154 26.71 -10.86 -2.09
C ASP A 154 26.40 -10.51 -0.63
N ALA A 155 26.59 -9.25 -0.25
CA ALA A 155 26.41 -8.78 1.11
C ALA A 155 25.77 -7.39 1.12
N VAL A 156 25.07 -7.09 2.21
CA VAL A 156 24.41 -5.81 2.44
C VAL A 156 25.42 -4.81 2.99
N GLY A 157 25.73 -3.78 2.22
CA GLY A 157 26.46 -2.59 2.62
C GLY A 157 25.55 -1.37 2.64
N GLU A 158 26.14 -0.18 2.50
CA GLU A 158 25.38 1.08 2.53
C GLU A 158 24.50 1.28 1.30
N TRP A 159 24.92 0.75 0.15
CA TRP A 159 24.30 1.00 -1.15
C TRP A 159 23.20 0.00 -1.51
N GLU A 160 23.06 -1.07 -0.73
CA GLU A 160 22.02 -2.09 -0.85
C GLU A 160 20.83 -1.83 0.09
N ARG A 161 20.94 -0.77 0.91
CA ARG A 161 19.91 -0.34 1.85
C ARG A 161 19.07 0.77 1.25
N LEU A 162 17.77 0.52 1.18
CA LEU A 162 16.77 1.43 0.65
C LEU A 162 15.77 1.78 1.76
N ARG A 163 15.39 3.04 1.87
CA ARG A 163 14.21 3.39 2.64
C ARG A 163 12.98 3.16 1.78
N LEU A 164 12.03 2.41 2.32
CA LEU A 164 10.71 2.22 1.72
C LEU A 164 9.81 3.34 2.21
N GLU A 165 9.39 4.21 1.30
CA GLU A 165 8.47 5.30 1.62
C GLU A 165 7.10 4.95 1.03
N VAL A 166 6.09 4.79 1.89
CA VAL A 166 4.71 4.54 1.44
C VAL A 166 4.22 5.79 0.73
N VAL A 167 3.78 5.62 -0.52
CA VAL A 167 3.24 6.73 -1.29
C VAL A 167 1.86 7.07 -0.74
N PRO A 168 1.60 8.33 -0.35
CA PRO A 168 0.28 8.74 0.08
C PRO A 168 -0.75 8.44 -1.01
N ILE A 169 -1.97 8.11 -0.61
CA ILE A 169 -3.05 7.76 -1.54
C ILE A 169 -4.14 8.82 -1.50
N THR A 170 -4.68 9.15 -2.67
CA THR A 170 -5.78 10.10 -2.86
C THR A 170 -7.00 9.40 -3.43
N VAL A 171 -8.16 10.01 -3.17
CA VAL A 171 -9.45 9.56 -3.71
C VAL A 171 -9.89 10.52 -4.79
N ARG A 172 -10.36 10.02 -5.92
CA ARG A 172 -10.79 10.88 -7.02
C ARG A 172 -12.11 10.40 -7.61
N THR A 173 -12.79 11.31 -8.27
CA THR A 173 -13.94 10.96 -9.10
C THR A 173 -13.48 10.07 -10.27
N GLN A 174 -14.44 9.39 -10.90
CA GLN A 174 -14.16 8.48 -12.04
C GLN A 174 -13.53 9.18 -13.25
N ASP A 175 -13.64 10.51 -13.33
CA ASP A 175 -12.99 11.36 -14.33
C ASP A 175 -11.71 12.06 -13.82
N ASP A 176 -11.08 11.48 -12.79
CA ASP A 176 -9.79 11.90 -12.24
C ASP A 176 -9.80 13.32 -11.66
N LYS A 177 -10.88 13.72 -10.96
CA LYS A 177 -10.94 14.97 -10.19
C LYS A 177 -10.81 14.71 -8.70
N SER A 178 -10.13 15.61 -7.98
CA SER A 178 -10.11 15.55 -6.52
C SER A 178 -11.53 15.67 -5.98
N ILE A 179 -11.89 14.81 -5.02
CA ILE A 179 -13.18 14.91 -4.31
C ILE A 179 -13.19 16.07 -3.30
N TRP A 180 -12.01 16.60 -2.98
CA TRP A 180 -11.81 17.70 -2.06
C TRP A 180 -10.77 18.67 -2.65
N PRO A 181 -11.16 19.50 -3.64
CA PRO A 181 -10.21 20.27 -4.45
C PRO A 181 -9.56 21.44 -3.70
N TRP A 182 -10.07 21.81 -2.52
CA TRP A 182 -9.58 22.96 -1.74
C TRP A 182 -8.52 22.62 -0.69
N GLU A 183 -8.31 21.34 -0.35
CA GLU A 183 -7.29 20.93 0.62
C GLU A 183 -6.69 19.59 0.22
N LYS A 184 -5.37 19.43 0.41
CA LYS A 184 -4.69 18.15 0.18
C LYS A 184 -5.00 17.18 1.32
N TYR A 185 -5.12 15.91 0.99
CA TYR A 185 -5.34 14.84 1.94
C TYR A 185 -4.66 13.55 1.50
N GLU A 186 -4.41 12.68 2.47
CA GLU A 186 -3.99 11.30 2.31
C GLU A 186 -5.01 10.37 2.98
N LEU A 187 -5.26 9.19 2.41
CA LEU A 187 -5.94 8.13 3.16
C LEU A 187 -4.94 7.42 4.07
N VAL A 188 -5.20 7.49 5.37
CA VAL A 188 -4.49 6.74 6.41
C VAL A 188 -5.28 5.47 6.68
N GLU A 189 -4.64 4.31 6.53
CA GLU A 189 -5.25 3.05 6.94
C GLU A 189 -5.17 2.90 8.46
N LEU A 190 -6.32 2.62 9.07
CA LEU A 190 -6.46 2.38 10.51
C LEU A 190 -6.59 0.88 10.80
N THR A 191 -7.30 0.17 9.92
CA THR A 191 -7.47 -1.29 10.00
C THR A 191 -7.33 -1.87 8.60
N PRO A 192 -6.40 -2.81 8.39
CA PRO A 192 -6.23 -3.47 7.10
C PRO A 192 -7.51 -4.12 6.61
N GLY A 193 -7.84 -3.89 5.34
CA GLY A 193 -8.92 -4.61 4.67
C GLY A 193 -8.45 -5.95 4.13
N ALA A 194 -9.28 -6.99 4.25
CA ALA A 194 -9.06 -8.28 3.61
C ALA A 194 -10.27 -8.63 2.71
N GLY A 195 -10.00 -8.95 1.44
CA GLY A 195 -11.04 -9.40 0.50
C GLY A 195 -12.16 -8.37 0.31
N THR A 196 -13.41 -8.83 0.36
CA THR A 196 -14.62 -8.03 0.09
C THR A 196 -15.10 -7.20 1.28
N ASP A 197 -14.62 -7.49 2.49
CA ASP A 197 -15.15 -6.88 3.72
C ASP A 197 -14.72 -5.41 3.89
N GLY A 198 -13.63 -5.03 3.21
CA GLY A 198 -13.07 -3.68 3.22
C GLY A 198 -12.16 -3.41 4.42
N GLY A 199 -11.39 -2.33 4.34
CA GLY A 199 -10.55 -1.82 5.44
C GLY A 199 -11.10 -0.52 6.01
N ILE A 200 -10.68 -0.16 7.22
CA ILE A 200 -11.03 1.13 7.81
C ILE A 200 -9.91 2.13 7.51
N VAL A 201 -10.28 3.27 6.94
CA VAL A 201 -9.40 4.37 6.60
C VAL A 201 -9.90 5.69 7.19
N ALA A 202 -9.02 6.67 7.29
CA ALA A 202 -9.36 8.06 7.57
C ALA A 202 -8.72 8.97 6.52
N PHE A 203 -9.43 10.00 6.08
CA PHE A 203 -8.86 11.04 5.22
C PHE A 203 -8.17 12.07 6.11
N LYS A 204 -6.85 12.10 6.08
CA LYS A 204 -6.03 13.04 6.86
C LYS A 204 -5.57 14.18 5.97
N THR A 205 -5.82 15.42 6.39
CA THR A 205 -5.39 16.61 5.67
C THR A 205 -3.94 16.98 5.99
N GLU A 206 -3.33 17.83 5.17
CA GLU A 206 -1.98 18.35 5.40
C GLU A 206 -1.84 19.05 6.77
N GLY A 207 -2.93 19.67 7.25
CA GLY A 207 -3.02 20.26 8.58
C GLY A 207 -3.17 19.26 9.74
N ALA A 208 -2.99 17.96 9.50
CA ALA A 208 -3.17 16.88 10.45
C ALA A 208 -4.58 16.83 11.08
N ARG A 209 -5.59 17.16 10.28
CA ARG A 209 -7.00 16.99 10.65
C ARG A 209 -7.64 15.87 9.84
N TYR A 210 -8.83 15.45 10.21
CA TYR A 210 -9.48 14.29 9.64
C TYR A 210 -10.88 14.61 9.12
N LEU A 211 -11.15 14.18 7.89
CA LEU A 211 -12.48 14.29 7.28
C LEU A 211 -13.47 13.44 8.06
N GLY A 212 -14.54 14.06 8.52
CA GLY A 212 -15.65 13.35 9.13
C GLY A 212 -17.00 13.86 8.66
N THR A 213 -18.04 13.19 9.14
CA THR A 213 -19.42 13.56 8.89
C THR A 213 -20.20 13.72 10.19
N ASP A 214 -21.15 14.65 10.20
CA ASP A 214 -22.18 14.69 11.23
C ASP A 214 -23.36 13.75 10.90
N SER A 215 -24.35 13.69 11.80
CA SER A 215 -25.56 12.88 11.65
C SER A 215 -26.45 13.26 10.47
N ASN A 216 -26.28 14.47 9.91
CA ASN A 216 -27.03 14.96 8.77
C ASN A 216 -26.29 14.71 7.44
N GLY A 217 -25.11 14.08 7.49
CA GLY A 217 -24.29 13.81 6.33
C GLY A 217 -23.46 15.00 5.85
N LYS A 218 -23.32 16.05 6.66
CA LYS A 218 -22.44 17.18 6.34
C LYS A 218 -21.00 16.78 6.60
N ILE A 219 -20.12 17.08 5.64
CA ILE A 219 -18.68 16.81 5.72
C ILE A 219 -17.91 18.02 6.24
N ASP A 220 -16.94 17.78 7.13
CA ASP A 220 -15.93 18.75 7.54
C ASP A 220 -14.57 18.06 7.82
N SER A 221 -13.51 18.85 8.02
CA SER A 221 -12.16 18.38 8.37
C SER A 221 -11.64 19.07 9.64
N MET A 222 -12.47 19.24 10.67
CA MET A 222 -12.11 20.04 11.85
C MET A 222 -11.42 19.24 12.97
N SER A 223 -11.63 17.92 13.03
CA SER A 223 -11.11 17.08 14.11
C SER A 223 -9.62 16.76 13.93
N THR A 224 -8.84 16.81 15.01
CA THR A 224 -7.45 16.31 15.06
C THR A 224 -7.34 14.88 15.59
N ILE A 225 -8.48 14.27 15.96
CA ILE A 225 -8.55 12.89 16.44
C ILE A 225 -9.43 12.07 15.51
N VAL A 226 -9.10 10.78 15.40
CA VAL A 226 -9.90 9.82 14.65
C VAL A 226 -10.83 9.09 15.62
N GLY A 227 -12.12 9.15 15.35
CA GLY A 227 -13.15 8.31 15.96
C GLY A 227 -14.20 7.94 14.92
N LEU A 228 -15.33 7.37 15.36
CA LEU A 228 -16.35 6.82 14.46
C LEU A 228 -16.88 7.80 13.38
N ASP A 229 -16.78 9.12 13.60
CA ASP A 229 -17.18 10.14 12.63
C ASP A 229 -16.14 10.36 11.52
N GLN A 230 -14.87 10.04 11.78
CA GLN A 230 -13.73 10.16 10.86
C GLN A 230 -13.28 8.82 10.27
N GLU A 231 -13.83 7.72 10.76
CA GLU A 231 -13.59 6.38 10.26
C GLU A 231 -14.50 6.07 9.06
N TRP A 232 -13.89 5.60 7.98
CA TRP A 232 -14.56 5.25 6.73
C TRP A 232 -14.18 3.84 6.32
N ILE A 233 -15.18 3.00 6.12
CA ILE A 233 -15.00 1.66 5.58
C ILE A 233 -14.82 1.78 4.07
N MET A 234 -13.63 1.48 3.59
CA MET A 234 -13.29 1.45 2.17
C MET A 234 -13.53 0.05 1.61
N ARG A 235 -14.41 -0.07 0.62
CA ARG A 235 -14.74 -1.36 -0.06
C ARG A 235 -14.58 -1.26 -1.57
N PRO A 236 -14.26 -2.37 -2.25
CA PRO A 236 -14.43 -2.46 -3.70
C PRO A 236 -15.84 -2.04 -4.10
N GLY A 237 -15.93 -1.23 -5.13
CA GLY A 237 -17.18 -0.80 -5.75
C GLY A 237 -17.75 -1.87 -6.68
N PRO A 238 -18.92 -1.61 -7.29
CA PRO A 238 -19.59 -2.57 -8.18
C PRO A 238 -18.80 -2.89 -9.46
N ILE A 239 -17.86 -2.00 -9.84
CA ILE A 239 -17.00 -2.14 -11.01
C ILE A 239 -15.57 -1.89 -10.55
N GLU A 240 -14.69 -2.88 -10.69
CA GLU A 240 -13.27 -2.69 -10.41
C GLU A 240 -12.62 -1.73 -11.43
N PRO A 241 -11.67 -0.86 -11.03
CA PRO A 241 -11.09 -0.70 -9.69
C PRO A 241 -11.70 0.47 -8.92
N LEU A 242 -13.03 0.61 -8.91
CA LEU A 242 -13.69 1.66 -8.12
C LEU A 242 -13.84 1.24 -6.66
N TYR A 243 -14.01 2.22 -5.78
CA TYR A 243 -14.16 2.04 -4.33
C TYR A 243 -15.30 2.88 -3.78
N THR A 244 -15.90 2.40 -2.69
CA THR A 244 -16.90 3.12 -1.91
C THR A 244 -16.36 3.39 -0.51
N PHE A 245 -16.83 4.47 0.11
CA PHE A 245 -16.45 4.85 1.48
C PHE A 245 -17.72 5.01 2.31
N GLN A 246 -17.91 4.14 3.31
CA GLN A 246 -19.06 4.18 4.21
C GLN A 246 -18.60 4.64 5.59
N ASN A 247 -19.19 5.71 6.13
CA ASN A 247 -18.80 6.19 7.45
C ASN A 247 -19.20 5.19 8.56
N GLU A 248 -18.32 5.00 9.55
CA GLU A 248 -18.53 4.03 10.63
C GLU A 248 -19.68 4.40 11.57
N ARG A 249 -19.87 5.66 11.94
CA ARG A 249 -20.97 6.04 12.84
C ARG A 249 -22.32 6.03 12.14
N THR A 250 -22.42 6.77 11.03
CA THR A 250 -23.70 7.06 10.37
C THR A 250 -24.14 5.94 9.43
N LYS A 251 -23.21 5.06 9.04
CA LYS A 251 -23.39 4.03 8.01
C LYS A 251 -23.79 4.59 6.64
N LYS A 252 -23.63 5.90 6.43
CA LYS A 252 -23.90 6.56 5.16
C LYS A 252 -22.67 6.55 4.25
N PHE A 253 -22.91 6.53 2.95
CA PHE A 253 -21.85 6.55 1.94
C PHE A 253 -21.45 7.97 1.59
N LEU A 254 -20.13 8.19 1.47
CA LEU A 254 -19.54 9.38 0.88
C LEU A 254 -20.01 9.53 -0.56
N SER A 255 -20.50 10.72 -0.88
CA SER A 255 -21.20 11.01 -2.13
C SER A 255 -20.80 12.37 -2.66
N LEU A 256 -20.59 12.43 -3.97
CA LEU A 256 -20.45 13.67 -4.71
C LEU A 256 -21.53 13.71 -5.81
N PRO A 257 -22.73 14.27 -5.53
CA PRO A 257 -23.91 14.11 -6.39
C PRO A 257 -23.73 14.71 -7.80
N SER A 258 -22.93 15.78 -7.93
CA SER A 258 -22.49 16.36 -9.19
C SER A 258 -21.04 16.84 -9.10
N ARG A 259 -20.35 16.99 -10.25
CA ARG A 259 -18.94 17.43 -10.29
C ARG A 259 -18.65 18.77 -9.62
N HIS A 260 -19.67 19.60 -9.41
CA HIS A 260 -19.54 20.91 -8.78
C HIS A 260 -20.29 20.98 -7.44
N ASP A 261 -20.81 19.85 -6.97
CA ASP A 261 -21.56 19.79 -5.73
C ASP A 261 -20.62 19.69 -4.52
N VAL A 262 -21.22 19.88 -3.36
CA VAL A 262 -20.56 19.72 -2.07
C VAL A 262 -20.46 18.23 -1.75
N LEU A 263 -19.30 17.80 -1.26
CA LEU A 263 -19.11 16.45 -0.74
C LEU A 263 -20.01 16.24 0.50
N ILE A 264 -20.77 15.14 0.50
CA ILE A 264 -21.72 14.79 1.55
C ILE A 264 -21.62 13.31 1.90
N ALA A 265 -22.20 12.88 3.03
CA ALA A 265 -22.36 11.47 3.38
C ALA A 265 -23.78 11.18 3.88
N ASN A 266 -24.74 11.08 2.96
CA ASN A 266 -26.16 10.90 3.32
C ASN A 266 -26.87 9.75 2.59
N ARG A 267 -26.13 8.92 1.84
CA ARG A 267 -26.70 7.83 1.05
C ARG A 267 -26.71 6.51 1.82
N ASP A 268 -27.78 5.75 1.70
CA ASP A 268 -27.94 4.42 2.33
C ASP A 268 -27.35 3.28 1.50
N ALA A 269 -27.21 3.49 0.19
CA ALA A 269 -26.65 2.52 -0.74
C ALA A 269 -25.77 3.26 -1.77
N PRO A 270 -24.66 2.64 -2.22
CA PRO A 270 -23.79 3.24 -3.21
C PRO A 270 -24.39 3.14 -4.61
N SER A 271 -24.23 4.20 -5.38
CA SER A 271 -24.45 4.27 -6.82
C SER A 271 -23.20 4.87 -7.49
N VAL A 272 -23.32 5.33 -8.73
CA VAL A 272 -22.19 5.93 -9.48
C VAL A 272 -21.60 7.14 -8.76
N THR A 273 -22.39 7.91 -8.00
CA THR A 273 -21.93 9.11 -7.27
C THR A 273 -21.20 8.81 -5.96
N GLU A 274 -21.20 7.55 -5.52
CA GLU A 274 -20.53 7.05 -4.31
C GLU A 274 -19.34 6.13 -4.64
N THR A 275 -18.99 6.03 -5.93
CA THR A 275 -17.88 5.20 -6.41
C THR A 275 -16.75 6.07 -6.94
N PHE A 276 -15.55 5.84 -6.42
CA PHE A 276 -14.37 6.67 -6.60
C PHE A 276 -13.18 5.83 -7.04
N THR A 277 -12.23 6.45 -7.73
CA THR A 277 -10.91 5.84 -7.94
C THR A 277 -10.02 6.13 -6.73
N VAL A 278 -9.13 5.20 -6.41
CA VAL A 278 -8.06 5.42 -5.43
C VAL A 278 -6.74 5.25 -6.14
N GLN A 279 -5.87 6.24 -5.99
CA GLN A 279 -4.60 6.28 -6.70
C GLN A 279 -3.53 6.95 -5.85
N PRO A 280 -2.24 6.74 -6.14
CA PRO A 280 -1.16 7.50 -5.54
C PRO A 280 -1.40 9.00 -5.63
N ALA A 281 -1.07 9.73 -4.58
CA ALA A 281 -0.94 11.17 -4.61
C ALA A 281 0.16 11.53 -5.62
N VAL A 282 -0.14 12.46 -6.53
CA VAL A 282 0.81 13.01 -7.51
C VAL A 282 1.01 14.49 -7.22
#